data_AF-A0A926VG51-F1
#
_entry.id   AF-A0A926VG51-F1
#
_cell.length_a   1.000
_cell.length_b   1.000
_cell.length_c   1.000
_cell.angle_alpha   90.00
_cell.angle_beta   90.00
_cell.angle_gamma   90.00
#
_symmetry.space_group_name_H-M   'P 1'
#
loop_
_entity.id
_entity.type
_entity.pdbx_description
1 polymer ?
#
loop_
_entity_poly.entity_id
_entity_poly.type
_entity_poly.pdbx_seq_one_letter_code
_entity_poly.pdbx_strand_id
1 'polypeptide(L)'
;MKTNSFKHLHYQKDKYSPFQCDTLIQNALQKPPARIPLYCLYSNWNTFQQLPWKCATYYPVEESYGCSILSAFAVRYLRSIKGRKATHFRNLLSYVSPWHCLVCCRGYGKGDLPSRVFRYWREFILEVEEAIFEELTPSVRRELNGELDGYRQIYNEIELTEEPPSYVRSLLNNELEEQPDPNLRTLTIFKERGEPV
;
A
#
# COMPACT_ATOMS: atom_id res chain seq x y z
N MET A 1 9.95 -14.43 15.77
CA MET A 1 9.89 -13.32 14.79
C MET A 1 10.08 -12.03 15.57
N LYS A 2 11.01 -11.12 15.21
CA LYS A 2 11.06 -9.80 15.89
C LYS A 2 9.81 -9.03 15.45
N THR A 3 8.85 -8.92 16.36
CA THR A 3 7.44 -8.56 16.11
C THR A 3 7.23 -7.14 15.60
N ASN A 4 8.24 -6.26 15.72
CA ASN A 4 8.08 -4.82 15.47
C ASN A 4 8.84 -4.31 14.22
N SER A 5 9.22 -5.18 13.28
CA SER A 5 9.89 -4.76 12.03
C SER A 5 9.07 -5.09 10.78
N PHE A 6 9.07 -4.22 9.78
CA PHE A 6 8.29 -4.40 8.54
C PHE A 6 9.05 -5.08 7.39
N LYS A 7 10.10 -5.84 7.71
CA LYS A 7 10.90 -6.58 6.70
C LYS A 7 10.07 -7.48 5.79
N HIS A 8 8.90 -7.91 6.25
CA HIS A 8 7.96 -8.71 5.48
C HIS A 8 7.34 -7.95 4.29
N LEU A 9 7.24 -6.61 4.36
CA LEU A 9 6.70 -5.80 3.25
C LEU A 9 7.70 -5.60 2.12
N HIS A 10 8.99 -5.73 2.41
CA HIS A 10 10.07 -5.67 1.41
C HIS A 10 10.90 -6.95 1.48
N TYR A 11 10.23 -8.10 1.50
CA TYR A 11 10.91 -9.39 1.47
C TYR A 11 11.62 -9.59 0.12
N GLN A 12 12.75 -10.30 0.17
CA GLN A 12 13.52 -10.73 -1.00
C GLN A 12 13.71 -12.25 -0.87
N LYS A 13 13.40 -13.02 -1.93
CA LYS A 13 13.51 -14.49 -1.89
C LYS A 13 14.95 -14.96 -1.72
N ASP A 14 15.86 -14.36 -2.48
CA ASP A 14 17.30 -14.55 -2.48
C ASP A 14 17.98 -13.21 -2.84
N LYS A 15 19.32 -13.14 -2.79
CA LYS A 15 20.08 -11.90 -3.02
C LYS A 15 19.89 -11.31 -4.43
N TYR A 16 19.45 -12.11 -5.40
CA TYR A 16 19.35 -11.71 -6.81
C TYR A 16 17.91 -11.37 -7.23
N SER A 17 16.92 -11.83 -6.46
CA SER A 17 15.51 -11.56 -6.70
C SER A 17 15.17 -10.09 -6.42
N PRO A 18 14.28 -9.44 -7.17
CA PRO A 18 13.77 -8.12 -6.78
C PRO A 18 13.06 -8.19 -5.43
N PHE A 19 13.03 -7.07 -4.71
CA PHE A 19 12.21 -6.96 -3.50
C PHE A 19 10.73 -6.97 -3.85
N GLN A 20 9.90 -7.49 -2.95
CA GLN A 20 8.46 -7.61 -3.15
C GLN A 20 7.78 -6.28 -3.56
N CYS A 21 8.15 -5.15 -2.92
CA CYS A 21 7.58 -3.85 -3.28
C CYS A 21 7.95 -3.41 -4.69
N ASP A 22 9.17 -3.72 -5.14
CA ASP A 22 9.64 -3.38 -6.49
C ASP A 22 8.90 -4.25 -7.52
N THR A 23 8.72 -5.55 -7.24
CA THR A 23 7.89 -6.45 -8.04
C THR A 23 6.44 -5.98 -8.14
N LEU A 24 5.85 -5.50 -7.03
CA LEU A 24 4.49 -4.97 -7.01
C LEU A 24 4.38 -3.71 -7.88
N ILE A 25 5.31 -2.76 -7.74
CA ILE A 25 5.36 -1.54 -8.57
C ILE A 25 5.51 -1.91 -10.04
N GLN A 26 6.44 -2.82 -10.36
CA GLN A 26 6.69 -3.27 -11.74
C GLN A 26 5.44 -3.89 -12.37
N ASN A 27 4.84 -4.86 -11.69
CA ASN A 27 3.64 -5.55 -12.19
C ASN A 27 2.43 -4.62 -12.34
N ALA A 28 2.29 -3.64 -11.45
CA ALA A 28 1.19 -2.69 -11.48
C ALA A 28 1.33 -1.70 -12.65
N LEU A 29 2.55 -1.22 -12.94
CA LEU A 29 2.79 -0.14 -13.89
C LEU A 29 3.17 -0.61 -15.31
N GLN A 30 3.78 -1.80 -15.46
CA GLN A 30 4.16 -2.30 -16.79
C GLN A 30 3.00 -2.92 -17.57
N LYS A 31 1.98 -3.43 -16.89
CA LYS A 31 0.87 -4.13 -17.54
C LYS A 31 -0.27 -3.14 -17.77
N PRO A 32 -0.72 -2.93 -19.01
CA PRO A 32 -1.85 -2.04 -19.28
C PRO A 32 -3.17 -2.68 -18.82
N PRO A 33 -4.12 -1.89 -18.29
CA PRO A 33 -3.93 -0.52 -17.82
C PRO A 33 -3.03 -0.46 -16.58
N ALA A 34 -2.24 0.61 -16.46
CA ALA A 34 -1.41 0.86 -15.29
C ALA A 34 -2.29 0.97 -14.03
N ARG A 35 -1.80 0.42 -12.91
CA ARG A 35 -2.54 0.29 -11.65
C ARG A 35 -1.78 0.92 -10.50
N ILE A 36 -2.52 1.39 -9.50
CA ILE A 36 -1.96 1.97 -8.28
C ILE A 36 -1.41 0.83 -7.39
N PRO A 37 -0.10 0.75 -7.12
CA PRO A 37 0.48 -0.33 -6.32
C PRO A 37 0.32 -0.05 -4.81
N LEU A 38 -0.71 -0.63 -4.21
CA LEU A 38 -1.00 -0.53 -2.77
C LEU A 38 -0.83 -1.89 -2.07
N TYR A 39 -0.34 -1.85 -0.84
CA TYR A 39 -0.49 -2.93 0.13
C TYR A 39 -1.83 -2.78 0.85
N CYS A 40 -2.53 -3.90 1.05
CA CYS A 40 -3.65 -4.03 1.99
C CYS A 40 -3.16 -4.83 3.20
N LEU A 41 -3.01 -4.16 4.34
CA LEU A 41 -2.46 -4.69 5.58
C LEU A 41 -3.60 -5.10 6.50
N TYR A 42 -3.60 -6.36 6.93
CA TYR A 42 -4.47 -6.84 8.00
C TYR A 42 -3.68 -6.88 9.27
N SER A 43 -4.14 -6.16 10.27
CA SER A 43 -3.33 -5.93 11.45
C SER A 43 -4.16 -5.75 12.70
N ASN A 44 -3.76 -6.47 13.75
CA ASN A 44 -4.32 -6.35 15.08
C ASN A 44 -3.25 -5.72 15.98
N TRP A 45 -3.50 -4.51 16.46
CA TRP A 45 -2.56 -3.72 17.28
C TRP A 45 -3.19 -3.46 18.63
N ASN A 46 -2.40 -3.34 19.70
CA ASN A 46 -2.90 -3.04 21.04
C ASN A 46 -2.44 -1.66 21.56
N THR A 47 -1.91 -0.79 20.68
CA THR A 47 -1.31 0.50 21.07
C THR A 47 -1.64 1.61 20.06
N PHE A 48 -2.91 2.02 20.04
CA PHE A 48 -3.42 3.06 19.14
C PHE A 48 -3.00 4.51 19.48
N GLN A 49 -2.42 4.76 20.65
CA GLN A 49 -2.34 6.10 21.27
C GLN A 49 -1.55 7.19 20.51
N GLN A 50 -1.00 6.94 19.31
CA GLN A 50 -0.12 7.89 18.62
C GLN A 50 -0.29 7.94 17.08
N LEU A 51 -1.40 7.43 16.53
CA LEU A 51 -1.59 7.48 15.08
C LEU A 51 -2.10 8.84 14.62
N PRO A 52 -1.47 9.46 13.60
CA PRO A 52 -2.03 10.66 12.99
C PRO A 52 -3.35 10.29 12.29
N TRP A 53 -4.47 10.72 12.88
CA TRP A 53 -5.79 10.47 12.31
C TRP A 53 -6.05 11.41 11.13
N LYS A 54 -6.25 10.84 9.95
CA LYS A 54 -6.46 11.59 8.71
C LYS A 54 -7.89 11.50 8.18
N CYS A 55 -8.72 10.61 8.73
CA CYS A 55 -10.10 10.40 8.26
C CYS A 55 -11.00 11.58 8.63
N ALA A 56 -11.70 12.13 7.64
CA ALA A 56 -12.61 13.26 7.84
C ALA A 56 -14.07 12.84 8.13
N THR A 57 -14.38 11.54 8.11
CA THR A 57 -15.76 11.05 8.31
C THR A 57 -15.94 10.34 9.64
N TYR A 58 -15.00 9.47 10.02
CA TYR A 58 -15.10 8.64 11.21
C TYR A 58 -14.16 9.16 12.31
N TYR A 59 -14.48 8.82 13.55
CA TYR A 59 -13.61 9.09 14.69
C TYR A 59 -12.46 8.07 14.76
N PRO A 60 -11.28 8.48 15.29
CA PRO A 60 -10.16 7.57 15.47
C PRO A 60 -10.49 6.46 16.46
N VAL A 61 -10.58 5.23 15.96
CA VAL A 61 -10.70 4.01 16.77
C VAL A 61 -9.67 2.98 16.29
N GLU A 62 -9.19 2.13 17.19
CA GLU A 62 -8.11 1.15 16.92
C GLU A 62 -8.48 0.20 15.78
N GLU A 63 -9.74 -0.24 15.78
CA GLU A 63 -10.35 -1.14 14.83
C GLU A 63 -10.34 -0.58 13.40
N SER A 64 -10.25 0.76 13.25
CA SER A 64 -10.15 1.39 11.94
C SER A 64 -8.87 1.00 11.18
N TYR A 65 -7.80 0.67 11.90
CA TYR A 65 -6.55 0.19 11.32
C TYR A 65 -6.47 -1.35 11.25
N GLY A 66 -7.55 -2.04 11.63
CA GLY A 66 -7.72 -3.49 11.45
C GLY A 66 -7.44 -3.93 10.01
N CYS A 67 -7.91 -3.12 9.07
CA CYS A 67 -7.58 -3.19 7.65
C CYS A 67 -7.06 -1.82 7.20
N SER A 68 -5.82 -1.78 6.73
CA SER A 68 -5.15 -0.55 6.35
C SER A 68 -4.53 -0.62 4.96
N ILE A 69 -4.28 0.53 4.37
CA ILE A 69 -3.58 0.68 3.10
C ILE A 69 -2.24 1.38 3.27
N LEU A 70 -1.27 1.01 2.43
CA LEU A 70 0.06 1.61 2.38
C LEU A 70 0.60 1.56 0.95
N SER A 71 1.19 2.65 0.48
CA SER A 71 1.80 2.68 -0.86
C SER A 71 3.03 1.78 -0.96
N ALA A 72 3.18 1.09 -2.09
CA ALA A 72 4.39 0.34 -2.38
C ALA A 72 5.62 1.23 -2.57
N PHE A 73 5.44 2.44 -3.10
CA PHE A 73 6.50 3.45 -3.18
C PHE A 73 6.94 3.90 -1.79
N ALA A 74 6.00 4.15 -0.87
CA ALA A 74 6.32 4.46 0.52
C ALA A 74 7.17 3.35 1.18
N VAL A 75 6.79 2.07 1.00
CA VAL A 75 7.59 0.93 1.50
C VAL A 75 9.00 0.94 0.89
N ARG A 76 9.10 1.17 -0.41
CA ARG A 76 10.37 1.23 -1.14
C ARG A 76 11.27 2.34 -0.63
N TYR A 77 10.74 3.54 -0.44
CA TYR A 77 11.49 4.70 0.06
C TYR A 77 11.96 4.49 1.50
N LEU A 78 11.06 4.03 2.39
CA LEU A 78 11.38 3.78 3.79
C LEU A 78 12.42 2.67 3.97
N ARG A 79 12.41 1.65 3.10
CA ARG A 79 13.45 0.61 3.04
C ARG A 79 14.83 1.20 2.74
N SER A 80 14.90 2.18 1.83
CA SER A 80 16.16 2.78 1.39
C SER A 80 16.78 3.76 2.40
N ILE A 81 16.04 4.13 3.44
CA ILE A 81 16.56 4.91 4.56
C ILE A 81 17.52 4.04 5.39
N LYS A 82 18.78 4.46 5.51
CA LYS A 82 19.79 3.72 6.28
C LYS A 82 19.62 3.96 7.79
N GLY A 83 19.53 2.88 8.58
CA GLY A 83 19.61 2.91 10.05
C GLY A 83 18.72 1.89 10.76
N ARG A 84 19.11 1.44 11.97
CA ARG A 84 18.33 0.44 12.76
C ARG A 84 16.90 0.88 13.06
N LYS A 85 16.66 2.19 13.14
CA LYS A 85 15.33 2.76 13.36
C LYS A 85 14.43 2.59 12.13
N ALA A 86 14.97 2.64 10.90
CA ALA A 86 14.22 2.75 9.64
C ALA A 86 13.29 1.55 9.34
N THR A 87 13.56 0.38 9.93
CA THR A 87 12.79 -0.84 9.66
C THR A 87 11.72 -1.15 10.71
N HIS A 88 11.51 -0.26 11.69
CA HIS A 88 10.48 -0.45 12.71
C HIS A 88 9.09 -0.12 12.18
N PHE A 89 8.12 -0.97 12.52
CA PHE A 89 6.74 -0.82 12.10
C PHE A 89 6.14 0.54 12.50
N ARG A 90 6.54 1.09 13.65
CA ARG A 90 6.11 2.43 14.10
C ARG A 90 6.39 3.54 13.08
N ASN A 91 7.41 3.37 12.24
CA ASN A 91 7.73 4.37 11.22
C ASN A 91 6.79 4.25 10.03
N LEU A 92 6.15 3.10 9.80
CA LEU A 92 5.12 2.98 8.77
C LEU A 92 3.84 3.70 9.16
N LEU A 93 3.54 3.79 10.46
CA LEU A 93 2.27 4.25 10.98
C LEU A 93 1.83 5.62 10.45
N SER A 94 2.76 6.55 10.25
CA SER A 94 2.47 7.88 9.69
C SER A 94 2.04 7.86 8.21
N TYR A 95 2.33 6.76 7.52
CA TYR A 95 2.13 6.55 6.09
C TYR A 95 1.02 5.53 5.78
N VAL A 96 0.56 4.82 6.80
CA VAL A 96 -0.56 3.88 6.72
C VAL A 96 -1.87 4.67 6.88
N SER A 97 -2.88 4.32 6.11
CA SER A 97 -4.22 4.88 6.25
C SER A 97 -5.26 3.77 6.45
N PRO A 98 -6.33 3.99 7.22
CA PRO A 98 -7.45 3.05 7.28
C PRO A 98 -7.98 2.72 5.90
N TRP A 99 -8.27 1.45 5.61
CA TRP A 99 -8.76 1.04 4.29
C TRP A 99 -10.07 1.76 3.92
N HIS A 100 -10.95 1.97 4.90
CA HIS A 100 -12.21 2.66 4.69
C HIS A 100 -12.05 4.12 4.19
N CYS A 101 -10.88 4.74 4.38
CA CYS A 101 -10.61 6.09 3.88
C CYS A 101 -10.66 6.15 2.35
N LEU A 102 -10.30 5.07 1.63
CA LEU A 102 -10.40 4.99 0.17
C LEU A 102 -11.84 5.19 -0.33
N VAL A 103 -12.80 4.72 0.47
CA VAL A 103 -14.22 4.64 0.08
C VAL A 103 -15.10 5.60 0.89
N CYS A 104 -14.47 6.49 1.66
CA CYS A 104 -15.13 7.36 2.61
C CYS A 104 -16.04 8.39 1.91
N CYS A 105 -17.18 8.70 2.51
CA CYS A 105 -18.19 9.55 1.88
C CYS A 105 -18.03 11.05 2.17
N ARG A 106 -17.23 11.44 3.17
CA ARG A 106 -16.94 12.84 3.50
C ARG A 106 -15.43 13.09 3.56
N GLY A 107 -15.01 14.24 3.04
CA GLY A 107 -13.62 14.73 3.11
C GLY A 107 -12.77 14.52 1.87
N TYR A 108 -13.09 13.55 1.01
CA TYR A 108 -12.26 13.19 -0.15
C TYR A 108 -13.01 13.27 -1.48
N GLY A 109 -14.12 14.01 -1.50
CA GLY A 109 -14.86 14.34 -2.72
C GLY A 109 -16.27 13.78 -2.83
N LYS A 110 -17.05 14.39 -3.73
CA LYS A 110 -18.34 13.89 -4.23
C LYS A 110 -18.11 13.05 -5.48
N GLY A 111 -19.01 12.11 -5.76
CA GLY A 111 -18.98 11.29 -6.97
C GLY A 111 -19.23 9.80 -6.69
N ASP A 112 -19.03 8.99 -7.72
CA ASP A 112 -19.06 7.53 -7.62
C ASP A 112 -17.85 6.99 -6.81
N LEU A 113 -17.81 5.68 -6.61
CA LEU A 113 -16.75 5.05 -5.83
C LEU A 113 -15.37 5.16 -6.49
N PRO A 114 -15.17 4.84 -7.79
CA PRO A 114 -13.89 4.99 -8.46
C PRO A 114 -13.33 6.41 -8.38
N SER A 115 -14.16 7.44 -8.60
CA SER A 115 -13.73 8.85 -8.51
C SER A 115 -13.23 9.23 -7.11
N ARG A 116 -13.89 8.72 -6.07
CA ARG A 116 -13.48 9.00 -4.68
C ARG A 116 -12.18 8.29 -4.30
N VAL A 117 -12.04 7.02 -4.69
CA VAL A 117 -10.80 6.24 -4.48
C VAL A 117 -9.63 6.91 -5.19
N PHE A 118 -9.82 7.28 -6.47
CA PHE A 118 -8.79 7.93 -7.27
C PHE A 118 -8.37 9.28 -6.68
N ARG A 119 -9.33 10.09 -6.25
CA ARG A 119 -9.05 11.38 -5.60
C ARG A 119 -8.30 11.19 -4.28
N TYR A 120 -8.71 10.23 -3.46
CA TYR A 120 -8.00 9.93 -2.22
C TYR A 120 -6.55 9.55 -2.48
N TRP A 121 -6.29 8.72 -3.49
CA TRP A 121 -4.94 8.40 -3.90
C TRP A 121 -4.16 9.64 -4.36
N ARG A 122 -4.72 10.42 -5.30
CA ARG A 122 -4.09 11.62 -5.86
C ARG A 122 -3.77 12.68 -4.80
N GLU A 123 -4.70 12.96 -3.92
CA GLU A 123 -4.60 14.09 -2.98
C GLU A 123 -3.92 13.72 -1.67
N PHE A 124 -3.98 12.46 -1.21
CA PHE A 124 -3.48 12.09 0.12
C PHE A 124 -2.34 11.08 0.06
N ILE A 125 -2.46 10.02 -0.75
CA ILE A 125 -1.43 8.98 -0.79
C ILE A 125 -0.19 9.55 -1.50
N LEU A 126 -0.34 10.19 -2.66
CA LEU A 126 0.79 10.78 -3.38
C LEU A 126 1.50 11.85 -2.54
N GLU A 127 0.76 12.76 -1.89
CA GLU A 127 1.37 13.80 -1.05
C GLU A 127 2.25 13.20 0.06
N VAL A 128 1.76 12.13 0.69
CA VAL A 128 2.50 11.41 1.73
C VAL A 128 3.75 10.74 1.16
N GLU A 129 3.69 10.16 -0.04
CA GLU A 129 4.85 9.58 -0.70
C GLU A 129 5.90 10.62 -1.07
N GLU A 130 5.47 11.77 -1.58
CA GLU A 130 6.33 12.91 -1.92
C GLU A 130 7.09 13.39 -0.68
N ALA A 131 6.42 13.50 0.46
CA ALA A 131 7.07 13.86 1.72
C ALA A 131 8.20 12.88 2.10
N ILE A 132 7.98 11.57 1.96
CA ILE A 132 9.02 10.56 2.23
C ILE A 132 10.17 10.71 1.24
N PHE A 133 9.85 10.88 -0.04
CA PHE A 133 10.85 11.02 -1.10
C PHE A 133 11.74 12.24 -0.87
N GLU A 134 11.15 13.34 -0.38
CA GLU A 134 11.89 14.56 -0.06
C GLU A 134 12.82 14.42 1.15
N GLU A 135 12.57 13.48 2.06
CA GLU A 135 13.49 13.16 3.16
C GLU A 135 14.73 12.34 2.70
N LEU A 136 14.70 11.75 1.49
CA LEU A 136 15.79 10.93 0.99
C LEU A 136 17.00 11.77 0.56
N THR A 137 18.21 11.25 0.81
CA THR A 137 19.45 11.89 0.33
C THR A 137 19.53 11.87 -1.19
N PRO A 138 20.23 12.85 -1.83
CA PRO A 138 20.39 12.86 -3.28
C PRO A 138 21.05 11.60 -3.88
N SER A 139 21.89 10.89 -3.11
CA SER A 139 22.46 9.62 -3.55
C SER A 139 21.41 8.51 -3.62
N VAL A 140 20.55 8.40 -2.59
CA VAL A 140 19.49 7.40 -2.53
C VAL A 140 18.42 7.68 -3.58
N ARG A 141 18.05 8.95 -3.80
CA ARG A 141 17.11 9.32 -4.87
C ARG A 141 17.61 8.91 -6.25
N ARG A 142 18.90 9.14 -6.55
CA ARG A 142 19.51 8.73 -7.83
C ARG A 142 19.51 7.22 -8.01
N GLU A 143 19.83 6.45 -6.96
CA GLU A 143 19.79 4.99 -6.98
C GLU A 143 18.37 4.47 -7.26
N LEU A 144 17.38 4.98 -6.51
CA LEU A 144 15.98 4.60 -6.67
C LEU A 144 15.40 4.95 -8.05
N ASN A 145 15.75 6.12 -8.59
CA ASN A 145 15.35 6.53 -9.92
C ASN A 145 15.97 5.62 -10.98
N GLY A 146 17.23 5.20 -10.82
CA GLY A 146 17.87 4.27 -11.77
C GLY A 146 17.23 2.87 -11.78
N GLU A 147 16.82 2.35 -10.62
CA GLU A 147 16.20 1.02 -10.50
C GLU A 147 14.81 0.91 -11.16
N LEU A 148 13.99 1.96 -11.09
CA LEU A 148 12.63 2.02 -11.69
C LEU A 148 12.47 3.30 -12.51
N ASP A 149 13.37 3.51 -13.46
CA ASP A 149 13.39 4.72 -14.28
C ASP A 149 12.08 4.89 -15.05
N GLY A 150 11.52 6.10 -15.04
CA GLY A 150 10.23 6.43 -15.65
C GLY A 150 8.97 5.92 -14.91
N TYR A 151 9.07 5.00 -13.95
CA TYR A 151 7.88 4.45 -13.27
C TYR A 151 7.13 5.50 -12.46
N ARG A 152 7.84 6.45 -11.85
CA ARG A 152 7.21 7.56 -11.12
C ARG A 152 6.40 8.46 -12.05
N GLN A 153 6.88 8.66 -13.28
CA GLN A 153 6.12 9.40 -14.28
C GLN A 153 4.85 8.63 -14.66
N ILE A 154 4.97 7.35 -15.02
CA ILE A 154 3.80 6.50 -15.34
C ILE A 154 2.79 6.49 -14.19
N TYR A 155 3.27 6.37 -12.96
CA TYR A 155 2.44 6.37 -11.76
C TYR A 155 1.69 7.70 -11.58
N ASN A 156 2.37 8.83 -11.78
CA ASN A 156 1.77 10.16 -11.72
C ASN A 156 0.83 10.46 -12.90
N GLU A 157 0.85 9.65 -13.95
CA GLU A 157 0.00 9.79 -15.14
C GLU A 157 -1.17 8.78 -15.15
N ILE A 158 -1.33 7.95 -14.11
CA ILE A 158 -2.49 7.04 -14.00
C ILE A 158 -3.77 7.88 -13.97
N GLU A 159 -4.72 7.49 -14.82
CA GLU A 159 -6.07 8.05 -14.89
C GLU A 159 -7.11 6.95 -14.71
N LEU A 160 -8.34 7.36 -14.40
CA LEU A 160 -9.49 6.45 -14.41
C LEU A 160 -9.76 5.94 -15.83
N THR A 161 -10.20 4.69 -15.93
CA THR A 161 -10.53 4.05 -17.20
C THR A 161 -11.96 3.52 -17.18
N GLU A 162 -12.67 3.74 -18.30
CA GLU A 162 -14.00 3.17 -18.55
C GLU A 162 -13.93 1.69 -18.97
N GLU A 163 -12.74 1.21 -19.36
CA GLU A 163 -12.51 -0.16 -19.83
C GLU A 163 -11.60 -0.92 -18.85
N PRO A 164 -12.15 -1.43 -17.74
CA PRO A 164 -11.33 -2.17 -16.79
C PRO A 164 -10.81 -3.49 -17.40
N PRO A 165 -9.70 -4.03 -16.86
CA PRO A 165 -9.14 -5.31 -17.30
C PRO A 165 -10.21 -6.42 -17.34
N SER A 166 -10.03 -7.41 -18.23
CA SER A 166 -10.98 -8.52 -18.37
C SER A 166 -11.26 -9.23 -17.05
N TYR A 167 -10.24 -9.48 -16.22
CA TYR A 167 -10.42 -10.11 -14.91
C TYR A 167 -11.29 -9.28 -13.95
N VAL A 168 -11.27 -7.95 -14.05
CA VAL A 168 -12.15 -7.07 -13.26
C VAL A 168 -13.59 -7.19 -13.76
N ARG A 169 -13.80 -7.22 -15.08
CA ARG A 169 -15.13 -7.44 -15.67
C ARG A 169 -15.69 -8.81 -15.28
N SER A 170 -14.88 -9.85 -15.37
CA SER A 170 -15.26 -11.20 -14.91
C SER A 170 -15.59 -11.21 -13.42
N LEU A 171 -14.81 -10.52 -12.57
CA LEU A 171 -15.13 -10.39 -11.15
C LEU A 171 -16.49 -9.71 -10.92
N LEU A 172 -16.76 -8.60 -11.61
CA LEU A 172 -18.04 -7.88 -11.51
C LEU A 172 -19.24 -8.71 -11.99
N ASN A 173 -19.01 -9.65 -12.91
CA ASN A 173 -20.02 -10.58 -13.43
C ASN A 173 -20.13 -11.87 -12.60
N ASN A 174 -19.32 -12.06 -11.54
CA ASN A 174 -19.18 -13.32 -10.79
C ASN A 174 -18.66 -14.51 -11.65
N GLU A 175 -17.81 -14.21 -12.63
CA GLU A 175 -17.21 -15.16 -13.57
C GLU A 175 -15.71 -15.34 -13.34
N LEU A 176 -15.14 -14.74 -12.28
CA LEU A 176 -13.71 -14.83 -12.01
C LEU A 176 -13.33 -16.22 -11.49
N GLU A 177 -12.62 -16.98 -12.30
CA GLU A 177 -11.89 -18.17 -11.85
C GLU A 177 -10.49 -17.76 -11.37
N GLU A 178 -10.27 -17.76 -10.05
CA GLU A 178 -8.96 -17.48 -9.47
C GLU A 178 -7.97 -18.61 -9.78
N GLN A 179 -6.94 -18.29 -10.56
CA GLN A 179 -5.79 -19.17 -10.75
C GLN A 179 -4.83 -19.01 -9.57
N PRO A 180 -4.18 -20.09 -9.10
CA PRO A 180 -3.21 -20.00 -8.00
C PRO A 180 -2.05 -19.05 -8.35
N ASP A 181 -1.80 -18.04 -7.50
CA ASP A 181 -0.72 -17.06 -7.71
C ASP A 181 0.66 -17.73 -7.49
N PRO A 182 1.54 -17.78 -8.52
CA PRO A 182 2.85 -18.43 -8.42
C PRO A 182 3.80 -17.74 -7.43
N ASN A 183 3.51 -16.50 -7.03
CA ASN A 183 4.30 -15.74 -6.05
C ASN A 183 3.75 -15.87 -4.61
N LEU A 184 2.60 -16.51 -4.43
CA LEU A 184 1.99 -16.71 -3.13
C LEU A 184 2.60 -17.95 -2.46
N ARG A 185 3.60 -17.73 -1.62
CA ARG A 185 4.33 -18.83 -0.97
C ARG A 185 3.47 -19.62 0.02
N THR A 186 2.60 -18.94 0.78
CA THR A 186 1.76 -19.54 1.83
C THR A 186 0.63 -18.57 2.18
N LEU A 187 -0.59 -19.07 2.35
CA LEU A 187 -1.70 -18.37 2.97
C LEU A 187 -1.78 -18.83 4.44
N THR A 188 -1.57 -17.92 5.40
CA THR A 188 -1.70 -18.23 6.83
C THR A 188 -2.87 -17.45 7.39
N ILE A 189 -3.94 -18.18 7.76
CA ILE A 189 -5.12 -17.61 8.40
C ILE A 189 -4.93 -17.72 9.91
N PHE A 190 -4.99 -16.59 10.61
CA PHE A 190 -5.02 -16.55 12.05
C PHE A 190 -6.47 -16.40 12.51
N LYS A 191 -6.89 -17.27 13.42
CA LYS A 191 -8.20 -17.21 14.08
C LYS A 191 -7.98 -16.95 15.56
N GLU A 192 -8.71 -15.98 16.09
CA GLU A 192 -8.70 -15.69 17.52
C GLU A 192 -9.25 -16.89 18.30
N ARG A 193 -8.59 -17.26 19.40
CA ARG A 193 -9.12 -18.26 20.33
C ARG A 193 -10.28 -17.59 21.06
N GLY A 194 -11.48 -18.15 20.93
CA GLY A 194 -12.68 -17.62 21.59
C GLY A 194 -12.43 -17.37 23.07
N GLU A 195 -12.84 -16.19 23.55
CA GLU A 195 -12.89 -15.90 24.98
C GLU A 195 -13.86 -16.89 25.66
N PRO A 196 -13.53 -17.41 26.85
CA PRO A 196 -14.47 -18.20 27.63
C PRO A 196 -15.66 -17.31 28.04
N VAL A 197 -16.88 -17.83 27.79
CA VAL A 197 -18.16 -17.25 28.25
C VAL A 197 -18.21 -17.17 29.77
#